data_AF-X1K910-F1
#
_entry.id   AF-X1K910-F1
#
_cell.length_a   1.000
_cell.length_b   1.000
_cell.length_c   1.000
_cell.angle_alpha   90.00
_cell.angle_beta   90.00
_cell.angle_gamma   90.00
#
_symmetry.space_group_name_H-M   'P 1'
#
loop_
_entity.id
_entity.type
_entity.pdbx_description
1 polymer ?
#
loop_
_entity_poly.entity_id
_entity_poly.type
_entity_poly.pdbx_seq_one_letter_code
_entity_poly.pdbx_strand_id
1 'polypeptide(L)'
;MGFIEMGQGWLGNLFGGLLPDGSAIQSLIVDGIIGGVGSVLIFVPIIFLLFLAMAFLEDTGYMARAVFIMDKLMHKIGLHGRSFIPMLLVFSKNCSEKEKKIPRE
;
A
#
# COMPACT_ATOMS: atom_id res chain seq x y z
N MET A 1 9.36 5.38 17.57
CA MET A 1 8.95 6.79 17.50
C MET A 1 10.11 7.71 17.90
N GLY A 2 10.63 7.60 19.13
CA GLY A 2 11.71 8.49 19.62
C GLY A 2 12.98 8.62 18.75
N PHE A 3 13.49 7.55 18.14
CA PHE A 3 14.70 7.66 17.29
C PHE A 3 14.48 8.47 16.00
N ILE A 4 13.30 8.37 15.40
CA ILE A 4 12.96 9.12 14.18
C ILE A 4 12.74 10.59 14.56
N GLU A 5 12.01 10.86 15.65
CA GLU A 5 11.79 12.22 16.15
C GLU A 5 13.09 12.91 16.57
N MET A 6 14.04 12.17 17.17
CA MET A 6 15.34 12.70 17.57
C MET A 6 16.22 13.02 16.35
N GLY A 7 16.17 12.18 15.30
CA GLY A 7 16.86 12.43 14.03
C GLY A 7 16.25 13.58 13.23
N GLN A 8 14.91 13.65 13.16
CA GLN A 8 14.18 14.75 12.54
C GLN A 8 14.42 16.06 13.30
N GLY A 9 14.44 16.04 14.62
CA GLY A 9 14.73 17.20 15.45
C GLY A 9 16.16 17.70 15.28
N TRP A 10 17.14 16.81 15.14
CA TRP A 10 18.52 17.20 14.84
C TRP A 10 18.64 17.85 13.45
N LEU A 11 18.03 17.24 12.42
CA LEU A 11 18.00 17.81 11.07
C LEU A 11 17.24 19.14 11.03
N GLY A 12 16.08 19.24 11.68
CA GLY A 12 15.28 20.45 11.76
C GLY A 12 16.05 21.62 12.39
N ASN A 13 16.83 21.35 13.44
CA ASN A 13 17.70 22.37 14.06
C ASN A 13 18.88 22.78 13.16
N LEU A 14 19.47 21.84 12.40
CA LEU A 14 20.52 22.18 11.42
C LEU A 14 20.00 23.08 10.29
N PHE A 15 18.80 22.79 9.78
CA PHE A 15 18.19 23.60 8.73
C PHE A 15 17.64 24.93 9.27
N GLY A 16 17.12 24.97 10.50
CA GLY A 16 16.72 26.20 11.17
C GLY A 16 17.88 27.13 11.52
N GLY A 17 19.08 26.60 11.74
CA GLY A 17 20.28 27.42 11.97
C GLY A 17 20.90 28.02 10.71
N LEU A 18 20.59 27.48 9.52
CA LEU A 18 21.16 27.91 8.23
C LEU A 18 20.21 28.80 7.40
N LEU A 19 18.92 28.79 7.69
CA LEU A 19 17.88 29.52 6.95
C LEU A 19 17.18 30.53 7.86
N PRO A 20 16.81 31.73 7.34
CA PRO A 20 16.06 32.70 8.12
C PRO A 20 14.68 32.16 8.49
N ASP A 21 14.32 32.30 9.78
CA ASP A 21 13.04 31.88 10.33
C ASP A 21 11.86 32.47 9.53
N GLY A 22 10.98 31.60 9.05
CA GLY A 22 9.71 31.99 8.43
C GLY A 22 9.71 32.05 6.90
N SER A 23 10.76 31.58 6.23
CA SER A 23 10.68 31.34 4.78
C SER A 23 9.79 30.13 4.50
N ALA A 24 8.84 30.24 3.56
CA ALA A 24 7.98 29.13 3.15
C ALA A 24 8.77 27.88 2.70
N ILE A 25 10.03 28.10 2.29
CA ILE A 25 10.98 27.08 1.85
C ILE A 25 11.48 26.24 3.05
N GLN A 26 11.72 26.87 4.21
CA GLN A 26 12.12 26.16 5.43
C GLN A 26 11.02 25.20 5.89
N SER A 27 9.77 25.67 6.01
CA SER A 27 8.64 24.82 6.40
C SER A 27 8.37 23.70 5.38
N LEU A 28 8.54 23.97 4.09
CA LEU A 28 8.38 22.95 3.06
C LEU A 28 9.42 21.82 3.18
N ILE A 29 10.66 22.15 3.52
CA ILE A 29 11.73 21.16 3.68
C ILE A 29 11.61 20.42 5.01
N VAL A 30 11.43 21.15 6.11
CA VAL A 30 11.41 20.57 7.46
C VAL A 30 10.10 19.83 7.74
N ASP A 31 8.96 20.48 7.58
CA ASP A 31 7.68 19.83 7.87
C ASP A 31 7.19 18.96 6.70
N GLY A 32 7.45 19.41 5.46
CA GLY A 32 7.04 18.67 4.27
C GLY A 32 7.92 17.45 3.99
N ILE A 33 9.21 17.65 3.70
CA ILE A 33 10.09 16.54 3.29
C ILE A 33 10.54 15.71 4.49
N ILE A 34 11.11 16.34 5.52
CA ILE A 34 11.66 15.60 6.67
C ILE A 34 10.54 14.95 7.48
N GLY A 35 9.45 15.69 7.74
CA GLY A 35 8.22 15.13 8.34
C GLY A 35 7.63 14.00 7.51
N GLY A 36 7.48 14.20 6.19
CA GLY A 36 6.96 13.21 5.26
C GLY A 36 7.79 11.93 5.20
N VAL A 37 9.12 12.02 5.08
CA VAL A 37 10.02 10.86 5.05
C VAL A 37 10.00 10.10 6.37
N GLY A 38 9.90 10.80 7.50
CA GLY A 38 9.72 10.15 8.80
C GLY A 38 8.45 9.29 8.87
N SER A 39 7.35 9.76 8.27
CA SER A 39 6.12 8.96 8.20
C SER A 39 6.30 7.66 7.41
N VAL A 40 6.99 7.71 6.27
CA VAL A 40 7.28 6.53 5.45
C VAL A 40 8.18 5.55 6.18
N LEU A 41 9.22 6.05 6.86
CA LEU A 41 10.15 5.23 7.66
C LEU A 41 9.46 4.48 8.80
N ILE A 42 8.36 4.98 9.35
CA ILE A 42 7.57 4.25 10.37
C ILE A 42 6.84 3.05 9.74
N PHE A 43 6.46 3.12 8.47
CA PHE A 43 5.81 2.01 7.76
C PHE A 43 6.79 0.95 7.24
N VAL A 44 8.06 1.31 7.02
CA VAL A 44 9.05 0.36 6.50
C VAL A 44 9.21 -0.90 7.38
N PRO A 45 9.33 -0.82 8.72
CA PRO A 45 9.45 -2.02 9.56
C PRO A 45 8.24 -2.96 9.48
N ILE A 46 7.01 -2.42 9.42
CA ILE A 46 5.81 -3.24 9.33
C ILE A 46 5.68 -3.89 7.95
N ILE A 47 5.98 -3.16 6.87
CA ILE A 47 6.01 -3.70 5.51
C ILE A 47 7.11 -4.76 5.40
N PHE A 48 8.30 -4.50 5.93
CA PHE A 48 9.40 -5.46 5.96
C PHE A 48 9.03 -6.74 6.69
N LEU A 49 8.38 -6.63 7.86
CA LEU A 49 7.93 -7.80 8.63
C LEU A 49 6.86 -8.60 7.86
N LEU A 50 5.95 -7.91 7.16
CA LEU A 50 4.99 -8.55 6.26
C LEU A 50 5.69 -9.31 5.13
N PHE A 51 6.66 -8.69 4.45
CA PHE A 51 7.44 -9.33 3.39
C PHE A 51 8.27 -10.51 3.89
N LEU A 52 8.86 -10.40 5.09
CA LEU A 52 9.58 -11.49 5.73
C LEU A 52 8.64 -12.67 6.01
N ALA A 53 7.45 -12.42 6.53
CA ALA A 53 6.45 -13.45 6.77
C ALA A 53 5.96 -14.08 5.46
N MET A 54 5.77 -13.29 4.41
CA MET A 54 5.41 -13.78 3.08
C MET A 54 6.51 -14.65 2.46
N ALA A 55 7.78 -14.21 2.52
CA ALA A 55 8.93 -14.97 2.06
C ALA A 55 9.06 -16.29 2.85
N PHE A 56 8.84 -16.25 4.16
CA PHE A 56 8.81 -17.48 4.96
C PHE A 56 7.66 -18.42 4.56
N LEU A 57 6.47 -17.89 4.28
CA LEU A 57 5.32 -18.67 3.80
C LEU A 57 5.56 -19.30 2.42
N GLU A 58 6.33 -18.60 1.59
CA GLU A 58 6.80 -19.04 0.29
C GLU A 58 7.83 -20.17 0.43
N ASP A 59 8.89 -19.94 1.21
CA ASP A 59 10.00 -20.89 1.43
C ASP A 59 9.55 -22.17 2.16
N THR A 60 8.60 -22.06 3.09
CA THR A 60 8.01 -23.23 3.78
C THR A 60 7.07 -24.05 2.89
N GLY A 61 6.82 -23.62 1.65
CA GLY A 61 5.92 -24.28 0.73
C GLY A 61 4.47 -24.27 1.19
N TYR A 62 4.12 -23.42 2.17
CA TYR A 62 2.73 -23.22 2.59
C TYR A 62 1.91 -22.62 1.45
N MET A 63 2.48 -21.71 0.64
CA MET A 63 1.83 -21.26 -0.60
C MET A 63 1.63 -22.41 -1.59
N ALA A 64 2.64 -23.25 -1.82
CA ALA A 64 2.54 -24.39 -2.74
C ALA A 64 1.43 -25.37 -2.32
N ARG A 65 1.29 -25.62 -1.00
CA ARG A 65 0.22 -26.48 -0.46
C ARG A 65 -1.15 -25.79 -0.42
N ALA A 66 -1.20 -24.51 -0.07
CA ALA A 66 -2.45 -23.73 -0.05
C ALA A 66 -3.06 -23.61 -1.45
N VAL A 67 -2.23 -23.41 -2.48
CA VAL A 67 -2.68 -23.40 -3.88
C VAL A 67 -3.25 -24.77 -4.27
N PHE A 68 -2.62 -25.87 -3.87
CA PHE A 68 -3.13 -27.21 -4.16
C PHE A 68 -4.47 -27.51 -3.44
N ILE A 69 -4.63 -27.06 -2.19
CA ILE A 69 -5.88 -27.21 -1.45
C ILE A 69 -6.98 -26.31 -2.04
N MET A 70 -6.65 -25.08 -2.40
CA MET A 70 -7.60 -24.15 -3.03
C MET A 70 -8.05 -24.64 -4.41
N ASP A 71 -7.14 -25.19 -5.21
CA ASP A 71 -7.46 -25.76 -6.50
C ASP A 71 -8.46 -26.93 -6.34
N LYS A 72 -8.22 -27.81 -5.37
CA LYS A 72 -9.10 -28.95 -5.07
C LYS A 72 -10.45 -28.54 -4.49
N LEU A 73 -10.50 -27.49 -3.66
CA LEU A 73 -11.73 -26.92 -3.14
C LEU A 73 -12.54 -26.29 -4.28
N MET A 74 -11.91 -25.47 -5.13
CA MET A 74 -12.55 -24.83 -6.29
C MET A 74 -13.07 -25.85 -7.31
N HIS A 75 -12.35 -26.96 -7.52
CA HIS A 75 -12.81 -28.05 -8.37
C HIS A 75 -14.03 -28.77 -7.79
N LYS A 76 -14.07 -28.98 -6.46
CA LYS A 76 -15.21 -29.60 -5.77
C LYS A 76 -16.47 -28.73 -5.76
N ILE A 77 -16.33 -27.41 -5.69
CA ILE A 77 -17.46 -26.48 -5.74
C ILE A 77 -17.89 -26.22 -7.21
N GLY A 78 -17.23 -26.83 -8.19
CA GLY A 78 -17.56 -26.70 -9.63
C GLY A 78 -17.27 -25.31 -10.21
N LEU A 79 -16.57 -24.44 -9.48
CA LEU A 79 -16.38 -23.03 -9.79
C LEU A 79 -14.93 -22.71 -10.15
N HIS A 80 -14.26 -23.60 -10.87
CA HIS A 80 -12.94 -23.30 -11.43
C HIS A 80 -13.08 -22.52 -12.75
N GLY A 81 -13.23 -21.19 -12.69
CA GLY A 81 -12.91 -20.31 -13.83
C GLY A 81 -13.93 -20.17 -14.98
N ARG A 82 -15.02 -20.94 -15.05
CA ARG A 82 -16.04 -20.77 -16.11
C ARG A 82 -17.07 -19.66 -15.85
N SER A 83 -17.27 -19.24 -14.60
CA SER A 83 -18.35 -18.31 -14.25
C SER A 83 -17.91 -17.07 -13.46
N PHE A 84 -16.83 -17.14 -12.68
CA PHE A 84 -16.41 -16.00 -11.86
C PHE A 84 -15.79 -14.86 -12.71
N ILE A 85 -14.92 -15.20 -13.66
CA ILE A 85 -14.33 -14.24 -14.60
C ILE A 85 -15.42 -13.54 -15.45
N PRO A 86 -16.36 -14.27 -16.10
CA PRO A 86 -17.44 -13.61 -16.82
C PRO A 86 -18.40 -12.83 -15.92
N MET A 87 -18.64 -13.23 -14.66
CA MET A 87 -19.47 -12.45 -13.72
C MET A 87 -18.83 -11.11 -13.34
N LEU A 88 -17.52 -11.08 -13.06
CA LEU A 88 -16.76 -9.84 -12.82
C LEU A 88 -16.75 -8.92 -14.04
N LEU A 89 -16.50 -9.47 -15.23
CA LEU A 89 -16.54 -8.73 -16.49
C LEU A 89 -17.94 -8.16 -16.78
N VAL A 90 -19.00 -8.94 -16.53
CA VAL A 90 -20.39 -8.50 -16.68
C VAL A 90 -20.72 -7.38 -15.70
N PHE A 91 -20.30 -7.48 -14.43
CA PHE A 91 -20.54 -6.44 -13.43
C PHE A 91 -19.82 -5.13 -13.79
N SER A 92 -18.55 -5.21 -14.21
CA SER A 92 -17.77 -4.06 -14.66
C SER A 92 -18.38 -3.39 -15.91
N LYS A 93 -18.82 -4.18 -16.90
CA LYS A 93 -19.51 -3.67 -18.09
C LYS A 93 -20.86 -3.03 -17.77
N ASN A 94 -21.65 -3.61 -16.86
CA ASN A 94 -22.95 -3.06 -16.47
C ASN A 94 -22.81 -1.74 -15.71
N CYS A 95 -21.80 -1.62 -14.84
CA CYS A 95 -21.56 -0.39 -14.08
C CYS A 95 -21.07 0.76 -15.00
N SER A 96 -20.24 0.46 -15.99
CA SER A 96 -19.76 1.46 -16.97
C SER A 96 -20.86 1.89 -17.96
N GLU A 97 -21.80 1.00 -18.30
CA GLU A 97 -22.95 1.33 -19.16
C GLU A 97 -23.99 2.22 -18.46
N LYS A 98 -24.17 2.06 -17.14
CA LYS A 98 -25.08 2.92 -16.37
C LYS A 98 -24.59 4.37 -16.25
N GLU A 99 -23.29 4.62 -16.32
CA GLU A 99 -22.72 5.96 -16.26
C GLU A 99 -22.81 6.70 -17.60
N LYS A 100 -22.82 5.98 -18.73
CA LYS A 100 -23.05 6.55 -20.08
C LYS A 100 -24.52 6.83 -20.40
N LYS A 101 -25.45 6.25 -19.63
CA LYS A 101 -26.90 6.42 -19.83
C LYS A 101 -27.53 7.48 -18.92
N ILE A 102 -26.70 8.27 -18.23
CA ILE A 102 -27.13 9.49 -17.55
C ILE A 102 -27.18 10.58 -18.64
N PRO A 103 -28.35 11.03 -19.10
CA PRO A 103 -28.44 12.21 -19.94
C PRO A 103 -27.79 13.36 -19.17
N ARG A 104 -26.71 13.90 -19.76
CA ARG A 104 -26.18 15.22 -19.39
C ARG A 104 -27.23 16.23 -19.85
N GLU A 105 -28.22 16.46 -18.99
CA GLU A 105 -29.02 17.68 -19.00
C GLU A 105 -28.21 18.81 -18.35
#